data_AF-A0A7C5XK57-F1
#
_entry.id   AF-A0A7C5XK57-F1
#
_cell.length_a   1.000
_cell.length_b   1.000
_cell.length_c   1.000
_cell.angle_alpha   90.00
_cell.angle_beta   90.00
_cell.angle_gamma   90.00
#
_symmetry.space_group_name_H-M   'P 1'
#
loop_
_entity.id
_entity.type
_entity.pdbx_description
1 polymer ?
#
loop_
_entity_poly.entity_id
_entity_poly.type
_entity_poly.pdbx_seq_one_letter_code
_entity_poly.pdbx_strand_id
1 'polypeptide(L)'
;MGVYTMELPTVNEPLNIKNKIKSVRRSICGENNDADCDRIAVWSFNDLPKYLWTAWSQELKGHGYTWQKFLKVLKLSTGDIVLWAIKDSITWNSLIERIKYLLVTYKGEK
;
A
#
# COMPACT_ATOMS: atom_id res chain seq x y z
N MET A 1 22.66 8.22 10.86
CA MET A 1 22.34 7.39 9.68
C MET A 1 21.91 8.32 8.56
N GLY A 2 22.55 8.21 7.40
CA GLY A 2 22.43 9.16 6.29
C GLY A 2 21.02 9.26 5.69
N VAL A 3 20.74 10.44 5.17
CA VAL A 3 19.45 10.97 4.71
C VAL A 3 18.87 10.15 3.55
N TYR A 4 17.70 9.54 3.70
CA TYR A 4 17.03 8.85 2.60
C TYR A 4 16.19 9.84 1.80
N THR A 5 16.71 10.23 0.64
CA THR A 5 16.22 11.31 -0.24
C THR A 5 15.02 10.90 -1.09
N MET A 6 13.85 10.83 -0.45
CA MET A 6 12.54 10.93 -1.11
C MET A 6 11.53 11.44 -0.07
N GLU A 7 11.32 12.77 -0.05
CA GLU A 7 10.37 13.39 0.86
C GLU A 7 8.95 13.19 0.32
N LEU A 8 8.32 12.08 0.70
CA LEU A 8 6.92 11.82 0.37
C LEU A 8 5.98 12.51 1.37
N PRO A 9 4.98 13.26 0.89
CA PRO A 9 3.97 13.89 1.75
C PRO A 9 3.35 12.92 2.74
N THR A 10 3.08 13.41 3.95
CA THR A 10 2.28 12.67 4.94
C THR A 10 0.86 12.49 4.42
N VAL A 11 0.36 11.25 4.51
CA VAL A 11 -1.00 10.89 4.08
C VAL A 11 -1.80 10.39 5.28
N ASN A 12 -3.04 10.84 5.39
CA ASN A 12 -3.95 10.39 6.45
C ASN A 12 -4.42 8.96 6.18
N GLU A 13 -4.85 8.24 7.23
CA GLU A 13 -5.41 6.90 7.04
C GLU A 13 -6.73 6.95 6.25
N PRO A 14 -6.85 6.27 5.10
CA PRO A 14 -8.08 6.26 4.32
C PRO A 14 -9.05 5.22 4.89
N LEU A 15 -9.72 5.57 5.98
CA LEU A 15 -10.68 4.68 6.66
C LEU A 15 -11.80 4.18 5.74
N ASN A 16 -12.23 4.99 4.78
CA ASN A 16 -13.20 4.61 3.75
C ASN A 16 -12.68 3.44 2.88
N ILE A 17 -11.42 3.48 2.47
CA ILE A 17 -10.78 2.41 1.68
C ILE A 17 -10.62 1.16 2.55
N LYS A 18 -10.16 1.32 3.80
CA LYS A 18 -10.04 0.21 4.76
C LYS A 18 -11.37 -0.50 4.98
N ASN A 19 -12.46 0.25 5.18
CA ASN A 19 -13.80 -0.30 5.34
C ASN A 19 -14.28 -1.01 4.07
N LYS A 20 -13.99 -0.45 2.89
CA LYS A 20 -14.32 -1.08 1.60
C LYS A 20 -13.59 -2.42 1.41
N ILE A 21 -12.29 -2.48 1.73
CA ILE A 21 -11.51 -3.73 1.71
C ILE A 21 -12.17 -4.79 2.62
N LYS A 22 -12.53 -4.42 3.86
CA LYS A 22 -13.21 -5.32 4.80
C LYS A 22 -14.58 -5.78 4.28
N SER A 23 -15.31 -4.93 3.56
CA SER A 23 -16.59 -5.28 2.94
C SER A 23 -16.40 -6.28 1.79
N VAL A 24 -15.44 -6.02 0.91
CA VAL A 24 -15.12 -6.91 -0.23
C VAL A 24 -14.67 -8.28 0.27
N ARG A 25 -13.79 -8.32 1.27
CA ARG A 25 -13.36 -9.57 1.93
C ARG A 25 -14.55 -10.40 2.40
N ARG A 26 -15.45 -9.77 3.17
CA ARG A 26 -16.66 -10.43 3.70
C ARG A 26 -17.57 -10.96 2.58
N SER A 27 -17.74 -10.22 1.49
CA SER A 27 -18.58 -10.64 0.37
C SER A 27 -18.02 -11.82 -0.44
N ILE A 28 -16.68 -11.94 -0.53
CA ILE A 28 -16.06 -12.98 -1.35
C ILE A 28 -15.84 -14.26 -0.54
N CYS A 29 -15.51 -14.15 0.76
CA CYS A 29 -14.95 -15.27 1.52
C CYS A 29 -15.66 -15.57 2.85
N GLY A 30 -16.69 -14.80 3.21
CA GLY A 30 -17.39 -14.96 4.47
C GLY A 30 -16.46 -14.74 5.68
N GLU A 31 -16.55 -15.62 6.68
CA GLU A 31 -15.83 -15.53 7.95
C GLU A 31 -14.54 -16.37 8.02
N ASN A 32 -14.22 -17.11 6.95
CA ASN A 32 -13.08 -18.01 6.94
C ASN A 32 -11.74 -17.25 6.89
N ASN A 33 -10.74 -17.77 7.60
CA ASN A 33 -9.36 -17.28 7.50
C ASN A 33 -8.69 -17.86 6.25
N ASP A 34 -8.81 -17.14 5.14
CA ASP A 34 -8.20 -17.49 3.86
C ASP A 34 -7.17 -16.41 3.46
N ALA A 35 -5.91 -16.82 3.35
CA ALA A 35 -4.80 -15.93 3.02
C ALA A 35 -4.85 -15.44 1.57
N ASP A 36 -5.28 -16.28 0.63
CA ASP A 36 -5.39 -15.89 -0.78
C ASP A 36 -6.54 -14.90 -0.96
N CYS A 37 -7.64 -15.13 -0.25
CA CYS A 37 -8.73 -14.17 -0.18
C CYS A 37 -8.29 -12.81 0.38
N ASP A 38 -7.59 -12.81 1.51
CA ASP A 38 -7.11 -11.58 2.15
C ASP A 38 -6.25 -10.77 1.18
N ARG A 39 -5.37 -11.45 0.43
CA ARG A 39 -4.55 -10.84 -0.64
C ARG A 39 -5.42 -10.27 -1.76
N ILE A 40 -6.44 -10.97 -2.22
CA ILE A 40 -7.34 -10.46 -3.28
C ILE A 40 -8.09 -9.21 -2.80
N ALA A 41 -8.63 -9.24 -1.58
CA ALA A 41 -9.45 -8.17 -1.03
C ALA A 41 -8.68 -6.84 -0.92
N VAL A 42 -7.42 -6.87 -0.49
CA VAL A 42 -6.61 -5.64 -0.34
C VAL A 42 -6.27 -4.96 -1.67
N TRP A 43 -6.33 -5.69 -2.79
CA TRP A 43 -6.11 -5.17 -4.13
C TRP A 43 -7.41 -4.75 -4.84
N SER A 44 -8.55 -4.81 -4.16
CA SER A 44 -9.86 -4.47 -4.73
C SER A 44 -9.87 -3.06 -5.34
N PHE A 45 -10.21 -3.01 -6.64
CA PHE A 45 -10.28 -1.79 -7.46
C PHE A 45 -9.00 -0.93 -7.51
N ASN A 46 -7.89 -1.44 -6.97
CA ASN A 46 -6.65 -0.68 -6.73
C ASN A 46 -6.89 0.62 -5.95
N ASP A 47 -7.86 0.66 -5.03
CA ASP A 47 -8.23 1.91 -4.34
C ASP A 47 -7.09 2.44 -3.46
N LEU A 48 -6.46 1.58 -2.64
CA LEU A 48 -5.30 1.98 -1.84
C LEU A 48 -4.11 2.42 -2.72
N PRO A 49 -3.69 1.66 -3.75
CA PRO A 49 -2.68 2.11 -4.69
C PRO A 49 -2.98 3.47 -5.32
N LYS A 50 -4.23 3.70 -5.77
CA LYS A 50 -4.65 4.97 -6.37
C LYS A 50 -4.55 6.11 -5.36
N TYR A 51 -5.01 5.89 -4.13
CA TYR A 51 -4.95 6.88 -3.06
C TYR A 51 -3.51 7.34 -2.77
N LEU A 52 -2.61 6.39 -2.58
CA LEU A 52 -1.19 6.68 -2.33
C LEU A 52 -0.53 7.36 -3.54
N TRP A 53 -0.82 6.90 -4.75
CA TRP A 53 -0.28 7.50 -5.96
C TRP A 53 -0.78 8.91 -6.21
N THR A 54 -2.06 9.20 -5.97
CA THR A 54 -2.56 10.59 -6.07
C THR A 54 -1.78 11.53 -5.17
N ALA A 55 -1.42 11.09 -3.95
CA ALA A 55 -0.63 11.90 -3.02
C ALA A 55 0.87 11.99 -3.37
N TRP A 56 1.46 10.92 -3.93
CA TRP A 56 2.91 10.81 -4.08
C TRP A 56 3.41 10.89 -5.52
N SER A 57 2.54 10.84 -6.52
CA SER A 57 2.94 10.64 -7.92
C SER A 57 3.84 11.74 -8.47
N GLN A 58 3.68 12.98 -8.01
CA GLN A 58 4.55 14.09 -8.44
C GLN A 58 6.01 13.78 -8.09
N GLU A 59 6.26 13.41 -6.84
CA GLU A 59 7.60 13.17 -6.32
C GLU A 59 8.16 11.83 -6.80
N LEU A 60 7.30 10.81 -6.85
CA LEU A 60 7.65 9.51 -7.41
C LEU A 60 8.08 9.62 -8.88
N LYS A 61 7.37 10.39 -9.71
CA LYS A 61 7.76 10.62 -11.12
C LYS A 61 9.10 11.33 -11.22
N GLY A 62 9.38 12.31 -10.35
CA GLY A 62 10.70 12.95 -10.25
C GLY A 62 11.85 11.98 -9.94
N HIS A 63 11.52 10.80 -9.43
CA HIS A 63 12.45 9.71 -9.14
C HIS A 63 12.35 8.52 -10.09
N GLY A 64 11.72 8.68 -11.25
CA GLY A 64 11.65 7.65 -12.29
C GLY A 64 10.62 6.56 -12.05
N TYR A 65 9.68 6.75 -11.11
CA TYR A 65 8.56 5.84 -10.95
C TYR A 65 7.47 6.11 -12.00
N THR A 66 7.09 5.05 -12.70
CA THR A 66 5.81 4.97 -13.41
C THR A 66 4.75 4.34 -12.50
N TRP A 67 3.48 4.50 -12.84
CA TRP A 67 2.38 3.80 -12.14
C TRP A 67 2.62 2.29 -12.07
N GLN A 68 3.11 1.69 -13.16
CA GLN A 68 3.42 0.27 -13.22
C GLN A 68 4.58 -0.11 -12.29
N LYS A 69 5.66 0.68 -12.23
CA LYS A 69 6.79 0.44 -11.30
C LYS A 69 6.33 0.59 -9.85
N PHE A 70 5.50 1.59 -9.56
CA PHE A 70 4.91 1.79 -8.24
C PHE A 70 4.06 0.59 -7.81
N LEU A 71 3.18 0.09 -8.67
CA LEU A 71 2.38 -1.10 -8.38
C LEU A 71 3.25 -2.33 -8.12
N LYS A 72 4.33 -2.53 -8.89
CA LYS A 72 5.29 -3.63 -8.66
C LYS A 72 5.91 -3.55 -7.27
N VAL A 73 6.34 -2.37 -6.83
CA VAL A 73 6.93 -2.19 -5.50
C VAL A 73 5.88 -2.37 -4.40
N LEU A 74 4.69 -1.79 -4.56
CA LEU A 74 3.61 -1.90 -3.58
C LEU A 74 3.13 -3.36 -3.40
N LYS A 75 3.23 -4.19 -4.44
CA LYS A 75 2.97 -5.65 -4.34
C LYS A 75 3.88 -6.36 -3.32
N LEU A 76 5.09 -5.89 -3.11
CA LEU A 76 6.00 -6.44 -2.10
C LEU A 76 5.46 -6.25 -0.68
N SER A 77 4.70 -5.19 -0.43
CA SER A 77 4.02 -4.90 0.84
C SER A 77 2.61 -5.51 0.97
N THR A 78 2.19 -6.45 0.10
CA THR A 78 0.83 -7.02 0.16
C THR A 78 0.49 -7.59 1.54
N GLY A 79 1.44 -8.27 2.18
CA GLY A 79 1.26 -8.81 3.54
C GLY A 79 1.03 -7.71 4.58
N ASP A 80 1.80 -6.61 4.52
CA ASP A 80 1.64 -5.48 5.42
C ASP A 80 0.26 -4.82 5.24
N ILE A 81 -0.21 -4.70 4.00
CA ILE A 81 -1.54 -4.15 3.72
C ILE A 81 -2.63 -5.04 4.32
N VAL A 82 -2.48 -6.37 4.28
CA VAL A 82 -3.40 -7.31 4.96
C VAL A 82 -3.37 -7.10 6.47
N LEU A 83 -2.18 -7.00 7.06
CA LEU A 83 -2.03 -6.77 8.50
C LEU A 83 -2.70 -5.46 8.94
N TRP A 84 -2.59 -4.39 8.14
CA TRP A 84 -3.23 -3.10 8.41
C TRP A 84 -4.75 -3.13 8.18
N ALA A 85 -5.19 -3.58 7.00
CA ALA A 85 -6.57 -3.40 6.54
C ALA A 85 -7.52 -4.44 7.11
N ILE A 86 -7.05 -5.68 7.31
CA ILE A 86 -7.89 -6.83 7.62
C ILE A 86 -7.66 -7.33 9.04
N LYS A 87 -6.39 -7.46 9.46
CA LYS A 87 -6.05 -8.02 10.78
C LYS A 87 -5.93 -6.96 11.89
N ASP A 88 -5.94 -5.68 11.53
CA ASP A 88 -5.77 -4.54 12.44
C ASP A 88 -4.53 -4.69 13.36
N SER A 89 -3.47 -5.35 12.88
CA SER A 89 -2.28 -5.71 13.67
C SER A 89 -1.08 -4.78 13.46
N ILE A 90 -1.12 -3.91 12.45
CA ILE A 90 -0.17 -2.80 12.29
C ILE A 90 -0.91 -1.48 12.09
N THR A 91 -0.31 -0.38 12.55
CA THR A 91 -0.86 0.96 12.37
C THR A 91 -0.66 1.47 10.95
N TRP A 92 -1.47 2.44 10.53
CA TRP A 92 -1.31 3.13 9.25
C TRP A 92 0.10 3.71 9.07
N ASN A 93 0.63 4.39 10.08
CA ASN A 93 1.98 4.96 10.03
C ASN A 93 3.03 3.87 9.82
N SER A 94 2.89 2.71 10.47
CA SER A 94 3.81 1.59 10.27
C SER A 94 3.77 1.05 8.83
N LEU A 95 2.57 0.94 8.25
CA LEU A 95 2.41 0.55 6.85
C LEU A 95 3.08 1.57 5.91
N ILE A 96 2.84 2.86 6.13
CA ILE A 96 3.40 3.93 5.30
C ILE A 96 4.92 3.93 5.36
N GLU A 97 5.53 3.82 6.54
CA GLU A 97 6.98 3.78 6.66
C GLU A 97 7.60 2.56 5.94
N ARG A 98 6.95 1.39 6.02
CA ARG A 98 7.37 0.20 5.26
C ARG A 98 7.28 0.41 3.75
N ILE A 99 6.19 1.02 3.26
CA ILE A 99 6.02 1.32 1.84
C ILE A 99 7.06 2.34 1.37
N LYS A 100 7.29 3.42 2.12
CA LYS A 100 8.31 4.43 1.82
C LYS A 100 9.70 3.80 1.74
N TYR A 101 10.04 2.93 2.69
CA TYR A 101 11.30 2.19 2.68
C TYR A 101 11.48 1.36 1.39
N LEU A 102 10.44 0.65 0.95
CA LEU A 102 10.46 -0.11 -0.31
C LEU A 102 10.62 0.81 -1.53
N LEU A 103 9.92 1.94 -1.56
CA LEU A 103 10.04 2.93 -2.64
C LEU A 103 11.44 3.56 -2.71
N VAL A 104 12.11 3.77 -1.59
CA VAL A 104 13.52 4.21 -1.60
C VAL A 104 14.43 3.09 -2.09
N THR A 105 14.21 1.85 -1.62
CA THR A 105 15.03 0.68 -1.96
C THR A 105 15.00 0.35 -3.45
N TYR A 106 13.83 0.39 -4.09
CA TYR A 106 13.66 0.01 -5.50
C TYR A 106 13.69 1.20 -6.49
N LYS A 107 14.07 2.39 -6.00
CA LYS A 107 14.24 3.60 -6.84
C LYS A 107 15.30 3.38 -7.93
N GLY A 108 16.33 2.58 -7.63
CA GLY A 108 17.61 2.54 -8.34
C GLY A 108 17.80 1.48 -9.44
N GLU A 109 16.84 0.59 -9.72
CA GLU A 109 17.00 -0.32 -10.86
C GLU A 109 16.73 0.46 -12.16
N LYS A 110 17.82 0.92 -12.78
CA LYS A 110 17.94 1.23 -14.21
C LYS A 110 18.15 -0.06 -15.00
#